data_AF-A0A7W1W4Y0-F1
#
_entry.id   AF-A0A7W1W4Y0-F1
#
_cell.length_a   1.000
_cell.length_b   1.000
_cell.length_c   1.000
_cell.angle_alpha   90.00
_cell.angle_beta   90.00
_cell.angle_gamma   90.00
#
_symmetry.space_group_name_H-M   'P 1'
#
loop_
_entity.id
_entity.type
_entity.pdbx_description
1 polymer ?
#
loop_
_entity_poly.entity_id
_entity_poly.type
_entity_poly.pdbx_seq_one_letter_code
_entity_poly.pdbx_strand_id
1 'polypeptide(L)'
;MTNNKINSKSAAVFFFLLLFISSTFDADGQTNSNTISTENVVDLTHTLDENFPFIPIPGITFPFKKTPIATIEKLGVAAFRWEIHEHIGTQIDAPSHFFADGLSLEQMPVRQFIAPLAVIDISTRARADADTAVTIEDIKNWEKKYGRLPKGAAVFMYSGWDAKVKDAKAFINMDDANTMHFPGFSAEAALFLARERDVVGIGVDTVSLDPGNDKAYKAHKAWLAAGKWGVECVANLKQVPPVGATVFVGAPKVGGATGGLVRLIATFPASAMKSSSLPVTNEQLSGTWKSAAAENIGSGIFRTRKFTFTKERWLIEVVIYGDKEMTEALFSFVGEGPYKLGEVSTIAPGATNAVFRFDKKSLTLLTADKAIISRFKFDECGLSGGVPKDVSAKGCSNFTSIAVCGQEYDLVKIEKNKLQLGARPADGIMCSEEKRPKSLGSPLIKQNN
;
A
#
# COMPACT_ATOMS: atom_id res chain seq x y z
N MET A 1 81.08 -8.46 34.31
CA MET A 1 80.92 -9.63 33.43
C MET A 1 79.44 -9.78 33.11
N THR A 2 79.13 -9.77 31.81
CA THR A 2 77.96 -10.38 31.12
C THR A 2 76.52 -9.98 31.48
N ASN A 3 76.01 -9.04 30.68
CA ASN A 3 74.74 -8.99 29.92
C ASN A 3 73.40 -9.34 30.61
N ASN A 4 72.54 -8.34 30.86
CA ASN A 4 71.53 -7.73 29.98
C ASN A 4 70.20 -8.50 29.91
N LYS A 5 69.13 -7.93 30.50
CA LYS A 5 67.99 -7.39 29.73
C LYS A 5 66.84 -6.84 30.62
N ILE A 6 66.47 -5.60 30.28
CA ILE A 6 65.10 -5.05 30.17
C ILE A 6 64.43 -4.52 31.45
N ASN A 7 64.60 -3.20 31.62
CA ASN A 7 63.65 -2.19 32.12
C ASN A 7 62.22 -2.41 31.57
N SER A 8 61.10 -2.10 32.22
CA SER A 8 60.82 -1.03 33.18
C SER A 8 59.44 -1.22 33.84
N LYS A 9 59.37 -0.84 35.13
CA LYS A 9 58.31 -0.06 35.78
C LYS A 9 56.85 -0.59 35.78
N SER A 10 56.49 -1.05 36.97
CA SER A 10 55.17 -0.98 37.58
C SER A 10 54.53 0.40 37.50
N ALA A 11 53.24 0.43 37.18
CA ALA A 11 52.23 1.19 37.90
C ALA A 11 50.86 0.58 37.57
N ALA A 12 50.28 -0.11 38.54
CA ALA A 12 48.86 -0.44 38.55
C ALA A 12 48.04 0.85 38.59
N VAL A 13 46.81 0.83 38.03
CA VAL A 13 45.55 1.14 38.74
C VAL A 13 44.39 1.45 37.76
N PHE A 14 43.22 0.85 38.06
CA PHE A 14 41.82 1.11 37.65
C PHE A 14 41.27 0.67 36.28
N PHE A 15 40.58 -0.49 36.33
CA PHE A 15 39.24 -0.81 35.78
C PHE A 15 38.65 0.11 34.68
N PHE A 16 38.58 -0.40 33.45
CA PHE A 16 37.37 -0.31 32.61
C PHE A 16 37.40 -1.45 31.58
N LEU A 17 36.48 -2.41 31.76
CA LEU A 17 36.24 -3.50 30.82
C LEU A 17 35.50 -2.92 29.61
N LEU A 18 36.25 -2.45 28.61
CA LEU A 18 35.71 -2.12 27.28
C LEU A 18 35.77 -3.39 26.43
N LEU A 19 34.64 -4.10 26.38
CA LEU A 19 34.32 -5.06 25.33
C LEU A 19 34.47 -4.37 23.98
N PHE A 20 35.36 -4.90 23.14
CA PHE A 20 35.40 -4.62 21.72
C PHE A 20 34.07 -5.02 21.08
N ILE A 21 33.17 -4.05 20.90
CA ILE A 21 32.15 -4.14 19.85
C ILE A 21 32.81 -3.52 18.62
N SER A 22 33.31 -4.37 17.73
CA SER A 22 33.59 -3.96 16.35
C SER A 22 32.24 -3.70 15.67
N SER A 23 31.72 -2.48 15.81
CA SER A 23 30.66 -1.98 14.94
C SER A 23 31.30 -1.56 13.63
N THR A 24 31.12 -2.37 12.59
CA THR A 24 31.25 -1.92 11.20
C THR A 24 30.22 -0.82 10.99
N PHE A 25 30.70 0.43 10.92
CA PHE A 25 29.89 1.55 10.46
C PHE A 25 29.80 1.45 8.93
N ASP A 26 28.62 1.05 8.43
CA ASP A 26 28.24 1.38 7.06
C ASP A 26 27.88 2.87 7.02
N ALA A 27 28.34 3.55 5.97
CA ALA A 27 28.11 4.97 5.72
C ALA A 27 26.67 5.21 5.22
N ASP A 28 25.68 4.90 6.05
CA ASP A 28 24.34 5.47 6.03
C ASP A 28 23.69 5.11 7.36
N GLY A 29 23.51 6.11 8.24
CA GLY A 29 23.06 5.94 9.63
C GLY A 29 21.59 5.53 9.79
N GLN A 30 21.12 4.52 9.07
CA GLN A 30 19.86 3.82 9.36
C GLN A 30 20.17 2.47 10.00
N THR A 31 19.95 2.39 11.31
CA THR A 31 19.74 1.09 11.96
C THR A 31 18.47 0.47 11.36
N ASN A 32 18.60 -0.43 10.39
CA ASN A 32 17.50 -1.27 9.92
C ASN A 32 17.10 -2.24 11.03
N SER A 33 16.39 -1.74 12.03
CA SER A 33 15.70 -2.58 12.98
C SER A 33 14.56 -3.26 12.24
N ASN A 34 14.74 -4.53 11.89
CA ASN A 34 13.69 -5.44 11.39
C ASN A 34 12.67 -5.71 12.50
N THR A 35 11.97 -4.67 12.91
CA THR A 35 10.99 -4.70 13.99
C THR A 35 9.65 -5.08 13.40
N ILE A 36 9.04 -6.12 13.93
CA ILE A 36 7.66 -6.47 13.60
C ILE A 36 6.76 -5.49 14.35
N SER A 37 6.03 -4.66 13.61
CA SER A 37 5.02 -3.77 14.20
C SER A 37 3.78 -4.57 14.57
N THR A 38 3.21 -4.26 15.74
CA THR A 38 1.88 -4.73 16.17
C THR A 38 0.87 -3.59 16.30
N GLU A 39 1.16 -2.42 15.72
CA GLU A 39 0.22 -1.27 15.72
C GLU A 39 -1.12 -1.64 15.05
N ASN A 40 -1.06 -2.45 14.00
CA ASN A 40 -2.22 -3.07 13.39
C ASN A 40 -2.01 -4.57 13.38
N VAL A 41 -3.02 -5.30 13.81
CA VAL A 41 -3.07 -6.76 13.81
C VAL A 41 -4.40 -7.16 13.20
N VAL A 42 -4.35 -7.91 12.11
CA VAL A 42 -5.53 -8.39 11.39
C VAL A 42 -5.57 -9.90 11.54
N ASP A 43 -6.70 -10.40 12.01
CA ASP A 43 -7.01 -11.83 11.99
C ASP A 43 -7.49 -12.21 10.59
N LEU A 44 -6.70 -13.05 9.92
CA LEU A 44 -6.95 -13.53 8.56
C LEU A 44 -7.61 -14.91 8.56
N THR A 45 -8.22 -15.28 9.68
CA THR A 45 -8.83 -16.60 9.90
C THR A 45 -10.34 -16.46 9.97
N HIS A 46 -11.06 -17.26 9.21
CA HIS A 46 -12.50 -17.38 9.40
C HIS A 46 -12.80 -18.20 10.68
N THR A 47 -13.89 -17.87 11.36
CA THR A 47 -14.44 -18.75 12.39
C THR A 47 -14.85 -20.07 11.73
N LEU A 48 -14.28 -21.18 12.18
CA LEU A 48 -14.71 -22.51 11.79
C LEU A 48 -15.95 -22.91 12.59
N ASP A 49 -17.05 -23.19 11.88
CA ASP A 49 -18.28 -23.74 12.43
C ASP A 49 -18.85 -24.82 11.51
N GLU A 50 -19.97 -25.43 11.91
CA GLU A 50 -20.57 -26.58 11.23
C GLU A 50 -21.15 -26.23 9.84
N ASN A 51 -21.30 -24.95 9.53
CA ASN A 51 -21.78 -24.45 8.24
C ASN A 51 -20.63 -23.96 7.33
N PHE A 52 -19.38 -24.05 7.79
CA PHE A 52 -18.25 -23.59 6.99
C PHE A 52 -18.16 -24.37 5.68
N PRO A 53 -18.04 -23.70 4.52
CA PRO A 53 -18.00 -24.36 3.22
C PRO A 53 -16.69 -25.14 3.01
N PHE A 54 -16.78 -26.26 2.32
CA PHE A 54 -15.65 -27.11 1.98
C PHE A 54 -15.86 -27.74 0.60
N ILE A 55 -14.80 -28.21 -0.06
CA ILE A 55 -14.92 -28.93 -1.33
C ILE A 55 -15.63 -30.27 -1.08
N PRO A 56 -16.81 -30.51 -1.67
CA PRO A 56 -17.58 -31.73 -1.41
C PRO A 56 -17.02 -32.90 -2.23
N ILE A 57 -16.26 -33.78 -1.58
CA ILE A 57 -15.71 -35.01 -2.18
C ILE A 57 -16.46 -36.19 -1.57
N PRO A 58 -17.32 -36.89 -2.34
CA PRO A 58 -18.16 -37.95 -1.83
C PRO A 58 -17.37 -39.03 -1.07
N GLY A 59 -17.76 -39.26 0.19
CA GLY A 59 -17.14 -40.27 1.05
C GLY A 59 -15.76 -39.89 1.63
N ILE A 60 -15.25 -38.69 1.33
CA ILE A 60 -13.93 -38.24 1.77
C ILE A 60 -14.03 -37.01 2.68
N THR A 61 -14.62 -35.92 2.21
CA THR A 61 -14.76 -34.68 3.00
C THR A 61 -16.09 -34.62 3.73
N PHE A 62 -16.12 -33.93 4.88
CA PHE A 62 -17.27 -33.88 5.78
C PHE A 62 -17.25 -32.57 6.58
N PRO A 63 -18.42 -32.01 6.95
CA PRO A 63 -18.45 -30.75 7.70
C PRO A 63 -17.76 -30.88 9.05
N PHE A 64 -17.19 -29.78 9.53
CA PHE A 64 -16.72 -29.65 10.91
C PHE A 64 -17.87 -30.02 11.87
N LYS A 65 -17.58 -30.82 12.89
CA LYS A 65 -18.53 -31.09 13.98
C LYS A 65 -17.86 -30.87 15.32
N LYS A 66 -18.60 -30.28 16.25
CA LYS A 66 -18.19 -30.18 17.66
C LYS A 66 -19.20 -30.85 18.57
N THR A 67 -18.72 -31.65 19.50
CA THR A 67 -19.58 -32.32 20.50
C THR A 67 -19.06 -32.02 21.90
N PRO A 68 -19.89 -31.51 22.83
CA PRO A 68 -19.46 -31.31 24.21
C PRO A 68 -18.99 -32.62 24.82
N ILE A 69 -17.80 -32.63 25.43
CA ILE A 69 -17.28 -33.77 26.22
C ILE A 69 -17.13 -33.42 27.70
N ALA A 70 -17.12 -32.14 28.03
CA ALA A 70 -17.22 -31.63 29.40
C ALA A 70 -18.01 -30.32 29.41
N THR A 71 -18.81 -30.09 30.47
CA THR A 71 -19.51 -28.82 30.68
C THR A 71 -19.20 -28.26 32.06
N ILE A 72 -19.25 -26.93 32.19
CA ILE A 72 -18.93 -26.24 33.45
C ILE A 72 -19.87 -26.71 34.56
N GLU A 73 -21.15 -26.88 34.27
CA GLU A 73 -22.18 -27.27 35.24
C GLU A 73 -21.92 -28.68 35.81
N LYS A 74 -21.39 -29.59 35.00
CA LYS A 74 -21.17 -30.99 35.40
C LYS A 74 -19.80 -31.25 35.98
N LEU A 75 -18.77 -30.61 35.43
CA LEU A 75 -17.36 -30.96 35.70
C LEU A 75 -16.49 -29.76 36.10
N GLY A 76 -17.05 -28.55 36.18
CA GLY A 76 -16.29 -27.32 36.44
C GLY A 76 -15.38 -26.86 35.31
N VAL A 77 -15.42 -27.55 34.15
CA VAL A 77 -14.62 -27.27 32.96
C VAL A 77 -15.45 -27.53 31.70
N ALA A 78 -15.28 -26.69 30.67
CA ALA A 78 -15.88 -26.90 29.35
C ALA A 78 -14.82 -27.44 28.36
N ALA A 79 -15.19 -28.48 27.61
CA ALA A 79 -14.38 -28.99 26.52
C ALA A 79 -15.26 -29.61 25.44
N PHE A 80 -14.80 -29.52 24.19
CA PHE A 80 -15.44 -30.13 23.03
C PHE A 80 -14.49 -31.13 22.38
N ARG A 81 -15.04 -32.25 21.89
CA ARG A 81 -14.41 -33.06 20.86
C ARG A 81 -14.71 -32.42 19.50
N TRP A 82 -13.71 -32.37 18.63
CA TRP A 82 -13.88 -31.95 17.24
C TRP A 82 -13.70 -33.15 16.31
N GLU A 83 -14.52 -33.21 15.27
CA GLU A 83 -14.34 -34.08 14.11
C GLU A 83 -14.03 -33.19 12.92
N ILE A 84 -12.83 -33.34 12.36
CA ILE A 84 -12.26 -32.48 11.32
C ILE A 84 -11.51 -33.32 10.29
N HIS A 85 -11.41 -32.83 9.06
CA HIS A 85 -10.36 -33.22 8.12
C HIS A 85 -9.30 -32.11 8.04
N GLU A 86 -8.09 -32.42 7.55
CA GLU A 86 -6.96 -31.46 7.52
C GLU A 86 -7.29 -30.20 6.70
N HIS A 87 -8.04 -30.40 5.62
CA HIS A 87 -8.32 -29.40 4.59
C HIS A 87 -9.74 -28.82 4.72
N ILE A 88 -10.03 -28.14 5.84
CA ILE A 88 -11.27 -27.39 6.07
C ILE A 88 -10.96 -26.03 6.73
N GLY A 89 -11.80 -25.01 6.54
CA GLY A 89 -11.58 -23.71 7.20
C GLY A 89 -10.45 -22.92 6.56
N THR A 90 -9.95 -21.92 7.28
CA THR A 90 -8.66 -21.31 6.94
C THR A 90 -7.55 -22.31 7.26
N GLN A 91 -6.90 -22.85 6.24
CA GLN A 91 -5.99 -23.99 6.35
C GLN A 91 -4.63 -23.70 5.67
N ILE A 92 -3.66 -24.55 5.94
CA ILE A 92 -2.36 -24.61 5.25
C ILE A 92 -2.18 -25.96 4.56
N ASP A 93 -1.57 -25.94 3.38
CA ASP A 93 -1.17 -27.13 2.64
C ASP A 93 0.35 -27.28 2.67
N ALA A 94 0.81 -28.49 2.99
CA ALA A 94 2.21 -28.89 2.92
C ALA A 94 2.50 -29.62 1.59
N PRO A 95 3.77 -29.73 1.17
CA PRO A 95 4.13 -30.48 -0.04
C PRO A 95 3.59 -31.92 -0.08
N SER A 96 3.51 -32.59 1.06
CA SER A 96 2.97 -33.96 1.15
C SER A 96 1.50 -34.09 0.76
N HIS A 97 0.76 -32.98 0.64
CA HIS A 97 -0.63 -32.97 0.18
C HIS A 97 -0.78 -33.50 -1.26
N PHE A 98 0.19 -33.21 -2.13
CA PHE A 98 0.18 -33.65 -3.53
C PHE A 98 1.34 -34.57 -3.93
N PHE A 99 2.37 -34.69 -3.08
CA PHE A 99 3.60 -35.44 -3.38
C PHE A 99 3.93 -36.41 -2.24
N ALA A 100 3.95 -37.72 -2.51
CA ALA A 100 4.15 -38.74 -1.48
C ALA A 100 5.50 -38.64 -0.74
N ASP A 101 6.52 -38.10 -1.40
CA ASP A 101 7.86 -37.80 -0.87
C ASP A 101 8.04 -36.33 -0.45
N GLY A 102 6.97 -35.54 -0.53
CA GLY A 102 6.94 -34.16 -0.07
C GLY A 102 7.05 -34.07 1.45
N LEU A 103 7.59 -32.95 1.93
CA LEU A 103 7.62 -32.67 3.37
C LEU A 103 6.19 -32.59 3.93
N SER A 104 5.97 -33.27 5.04
CA SER A 104 4.79 -33.07 5.86
C SER A 104 4.88 -31.76 6.65
N LEU A 105 3.73 -31.25 7.09
CA LEU A 105 3.61 -29.92 7.70
C LEU A 105 4.53 -29.76 8.92
N GLU A 106 4.66 -30.78 9.77
CA GLU A 106 5.51 -30.76 10.95
C GLU A 106 7.01 -30.77 10.66
N GLN A 107 7.40 -31.17 9.45
CA GLN A 107 8.78 -31.21 8.98
C GLN A 107 9.22 -29.88 8.37
N MET A 108 8.27 -29.01 7.99
CA MET A 108 8.59 -27.72 7.40
C MET A 108 9.33 -26.80 8.41
N PRO A 109 10.37 -26.06 7.98
CA PRO A 109 11.10 -25.18 8.89
C PRO A 109 10.22 -24.03 9.40
N VAL A 110 10.01 -23.95 10.72
CA VAL A 110 9.13 -22.95 11.35
C VAL A 110 9.43 -21.50 10.98
N ARG A 111 10.69 -21.16 10.64
CA ARG A 111 11.08 -19.82 10.18
C ARG A 111 10.28 -19.38 8.94
N GLN A 112 9.83 -20.34 8.12
CA GLN A 112 9.07 -20.08 6.90
C GLN A 112 7.63 -19.62 7.18
N PHE A 113 7.12 -19.82 8.40
CA PHE A 113 5.76 -19.43 8.79
C PHE A 113 5.66 -17.98 9.27
N ILE A 114 6.77 -17.24 9.26
CA ILE A 114 6.81 -15.79 9.52
C ILE A 114 7.47 -15.13 8.31
N ALA A 115 6.68 -14.43 7.50
CA ALA A 115 7.14 -13.92 6.21
C ALA A 115 6.63 -12.50 5.96
N PRO A 116 7.40 -11.62 5.28
CA PRO A 116 6.84 -10.42 4.68
C PRO A 116 5.67 -10.79 3.77
N LEU A 117 4.55 -10.08 3.87
CA LEU A 117 3.34 -10.36 3.12
C LEU A 117 3.14 -9.32 2.01
N ALA A 118 2.97 -9.82 0.80
CA ALA A 118 2.50 -9.07 -0.36
C ALA A 118 1.07 -9.48 -0.69
N VAL A 119 0.18 -8.50 -0.94
CA VAL A 119 -1.20 -8.76 -1.36
C VAL A 119 -1.40 -8.29 -2.80
N ILE A 120 -1.79 -9.22 -3.68
CA ILE A 120 -2.15 -8.96 -5.07
C ILE A 120 -3.68 -8.92 -5.17
N ASP A 121 -4.23 -7.75 -5.48
CA ASP A 121 -5.67 -7.54 -5.63
C ASP A 121 -6.11 -7.81 -7.07
N ILE A 122 -6.96 -8.83 -7.25
CA ILE A 122 -7.64 -9.14 -8.50
C ILE A 122 -9.17 -9.03 -8.37
N SER A 123 -9.67 -8.45 -7.28
CA SER A 123 -11.10 -8.48 -6.91
C SER A 123 -12.03 -7.84 -7.93
N THR A 124 -11.56 -6.85 -8.68
CA THR A 124 -12.33 -6.27 -9.79
C THR A 124 -12.47 -7.24 -10.96
N ARG A 125 -11.41 -7.99 -11.28
CA ARG A 125 -11.45 -9.01 -12.33
C ARG A 125 -12.30 -10.20 -11.88
N ALA A 126 -12.14 -10.66 -10.63
CA ALA A 126 -12.90 -11.76 -10.04
C ALA A 126 -14.41 -11.51 -9.96
N ARG A 127 -14.85 -10.25 -9.81
CA ARG A 127 -16.27 -9.89 -9.88
C ARG A 127 -16.87 -10.03 -11.28
N ALA A 128 -16.06 -9.84 -12.32
CA ALA A 128 -16.49 -9.95 -13.71
C ALA A 128 -16.34 -11.37 -14.26
N ASP A 129 -15.33 -12.10 -13.77
CA ASP A 129 -14.97 -13.44 -14.21
C ASP A 129 -14.57 -14.27 -12.98
N ALA A 130 -15.43 -15.22 -12.60
CA ALA A 130 -15.22 -16.10 -11.46
C ALA A 130 -14.07 -17.09 -11.69
N ASP A 131 -13.70 -17.38 -12.94
CA ASP A 131 -12.65 -18.34 -13.30
C ASP A 131 -11.29 -17.66 -13.53
N THR A 132 -11.20 -16.37 -13.21
CA THR A 132 -9.96 -15.62 -13.39
C THR A 132 -8.85 -16.12 -12.46
N ALA A 133 -7.60 -15.90 -12.85
CA ALA A 133 -6.45 -16.33 -12.06
C ALA A 133 -5.40 -15.23 -11.94
N VAL A 134 -4.58 -15.25 -10.88
CA VAL A 134 -3.35 -14.45 -10.82
C VAL A 134 -2.40 -14.91 -11.92
N THR A 135 -1.90 -13.96 -12.70
CA THR A 135 -0.97 -14.17 -13.81
C THR A 135 0.42 -13.61 -13.49
N ILE A 136 1.42 -13.97 -14.30
CA ILE A 136 2.75 -13.35 -14.25
C ILE A 136 2.68 -11.84 -14.48
N GLU A 137 1.75 -11.37 -15.32
CA GLU A 137 1.58 -9.94 -15.58
C GLU A 137 1.07 -9.20 -14.34
N ASP A 138 0.12 -9.78 -13.60
CA ASP A 138 -0.35 -9.20 -12.33
C ASP A 138 0.80 -9.04 -11.32
N ILE A 139 1.66 -10.06 -11.22
CA ILE A 139 2.85 -10.03 -10.37
C ILE A 139 3.81 -8.92 -10.82
N LYS A 140 4.13 -8.84 -12.11
CA LYS A 140 5.02 -7.80 -12.65
C LYS A 140 4.45 -6.39 -12.47
N ASN A 141 3.14 -6.22 -12.64
CA ASN A 141 2.45 -4.95 -12.44
C ASN A 141 2.46 -4.54 -10.96
N TRP A 142 2.24 -5.50 -10.06
CA TRP A 142 2.41 -5.29 -8.63
C TRP A 142 3.85 -4.85 -8.30
N GLU A 143 4.86 -5.53 -8.86
CA GLU A 143 6.27 -5.19 -8.60
C GLU A 143 6.67 -3.83 -9.17
N LYS A 144 6.11 -3.45 -10.33
CA LYS A 144 6.30 -2.13 -10.90
C LYS A 144 5.77 -1.03 -9.97
N LYS A 145 4.68 -1.31 -9.23
CA LYS A 145 4.03 -0.35 -8.34
C LYS A 145 4.66 -0.30 -6.95
N TYR A 146 5.06 -1.45 -6.40
CA TYR A 146 5.46 -1.56 -4.99
C TYR A 146 6.90 -2.02 -4.76
N GLY A 147 7.65 -2.28 -5.84
CA GLY A 147 8.99 -2.83 -5.79
C GLY A 147 9.02 -4.36 -5.96
N ARG A 148 10.20 -4.89 -6.25
CA ARG A 148 10.37 -6.34 -6.45
C ARG A 148 10.00 -7.12 -5.19
N LEU A 149 9.31 -8.25 -5.36
CA LEU A 149 9.00 -9.16 -4.27
C LEU A 149 10.29 -9.64 -3.59
N PRO A 150 10.42 -9.50 -2.26
CA PRO A 150 11.59 -9.96 -1.55
C PRO A 150 11.60 -11.49 -1.46
N LYS A 151 12.81 -12.07 -1.52
CA LYS A 151 13.01 -13.50 -1.27
C LYS A 151 12.47 -13.88 0.11
N GLY A 152 11.78 -15.00 0.19
CA GLY A 152 11.16 -15.50 1.41
C GLY A 152 9.88 -14.75 1.83
N ALA A 153 9.33 -13.87 0.99
CA ALA A 153 8.00 -13.30 1.20
C ALA A 153 6.89 -14.33 0.98
N ALA A 154 5.70 -14.06 1.50
CA ALA A 154 4.46 -14.70 1.12
C ALA A 154 3.66 -13.79 0.18
N VAL A 155 2.96 -14.37 -0.80
CA VAL A 155 2.14 -13.63 -1.77
C VAL A 155 0.71 -14.13 -1.72
N PHE A 156 -0.21 -13.30 -1.22
CA PHE A 156 -1.62 -13.66 -1.13
C PHE A 156 -2.43 -12.96 -2.23
N MET A 157 -3.33 -13.71 -2.85
CA MET A 157 -4.35 -13.22 -3.76
C MET A 157 -5.54 -12.73 -2.95
N TYR A 158 -5.94 -11.48 -3.17
CA TYR A 158 -7.22 -10.97 -2.73
C TYR A 158 -8.16 -10.87 -3.93
N SER A 159 -9.22 -11.66 -3.93
CA SER A 159 -10.27 -11.66 -4.95
C SER A 159 -11.61 -11.12 -4.43
N GLY A 160 -11.74 -10.91 -3.12
CA GLY A 160 -12.98 -10.54 -2.44
C GLY A 160 -13.93 -11.72 -2.26
N TRP A 161 -13.44 -12.94 -2.40
CA TRP A 161 -14.27 -14.16 -2.30
C TRP A 161 -14.61 -14.52 -0.86
N ASP A 162 -13.80 -14.06 0.10
CA ASP A 162 -14.02 -14.20 1.55
C ASP A 162 -15.41 -13.69 1.98
N ALA A 163 -15.94 -12.68 1.28
CA ALA A 163 -17.29 -12.15 1.51
C ALA A 163 -18.41 -13.20 1.32
N LYS A 164 -18.17 -14.27 0.56
CA LYS A 164 -19.16 -15.32 0.25
C LYS A 164 -19.17 -16.46 1.26
N VAL A 165 -18.22 -16.53 2.20
CA VAL A 165 -18.00 -17.69 3.08
C VAL A 165 -19.24 -18.15 3.87
N LYS A 166 -20.18 -17.23 4.16
CA LYS A 166 -21.42 -17.53 4.89
C LYS A 166 -22.52 -18.16 4.03
N ASP A 167 -22.34 -18.17 2.71
CA ASP A 167 -23.23 -18.82 1.76
C ASP A 167 -22.42 -19.90 1.03
N ALA A 168 -22.55 -21.15 1.50
CA ALA A 168 -21.78 -22.26 0.97
C ALA A 168 -22.00 -22.48 -0.54
N LYS A 169 -23.21 -22.21 -1.05
CA LYS A 169 -23.50 -22.33 -2.48
C LYS A 169 -22.76 -21.25 -3.26
N ALA A 170 -22.75 -20.01 -2.77
CA ALA A 170 -22.05 -18.91 -3.41
C ALA A 170 -20.52 -19.00 -3.28
N PHE A 171 -20.01 -19.59 -2.19
CA PHE A 171 -18.56 -19.75 -1.95
C PHE A 171 -17.97 -20.86 -2.82
N ILE A 172 -18.60 -22.04 -2.86
CA ILE A 172 -18.17 -23.14 -3.73
C ILE A 172 -18.52 -22.85 -5.19
N ASN A 173 -19.63 -22.15 -5.43
CA ASN A 173 -20.09 -21.69 -6.74
C ASN A 173 -20.05 -22.79 -7.80
N MET A 174 -20.63 -23.94 -7.44
CA MET A 174 -20.67 -25.12 -8.31
C MET A 174 -21.83 -25.02 -9.31
N ASP A 175 -21.53 -25.29 -10.58
CA ASP A 175 -22.51 -25.36 -11.66
C ASP A 175 -23.24 -26.72 -11.71
N ASP A 176 -24.21 -26.83 -12.61
CA ASP A 176 -25.01 -28.05 -12.80
C ASP A 176 -24.18 -29.23 -13.36
N ALA A 177 -22.96 -28.97 -13.86
CA ALA A 177 -22.01 -29.97 -14.33
C ALA A 177 -20.99 -30.39 -13.26
N ASN A 178 -21.21 -30.00 -11.99
CA ASN A 178 -20.29 -30.22 -10.87
C ASN A 178 -18.89 -29.65 -11.11
N THR A 179 -18.83 -28.48 -11.75
CA THR A 179 -17.62 -27.67 -11.90
C THR A 179 -17.73 -26.47 -10.96
N MET A 180 -16.69 -26.24 -10.17
CA MET A 180 -16.63 -25.10 -9.26
C MET A 180 -16.13 -23.88 -10.00
N HIS A 181 -16.52 -22.68 -9.56
CA HIS A 181 -16.13 -21.43 -10.22
C HIS A 181 -15.68 -20.40 -9.19
N PHE A 182 -14.38 -20.32 -8.97
CA PHE A 182 -13.77 -19.31 -8.10
C PHE A 182 -12.33 -19.04 -8.54
N PRO A 183 -11.77 -17.85 -8.20
CA PRO A 183 -10.42 -17.50 -8.62
C PRO A 183 -9.32 -18.32 -7.95
N GLY A 184 -8.13 -18.28 -8.53
CA GLY A 184 -6.92 -18.87 -7.95
C GLY A 184 -5.64 -18.33 -8.58
N PHE A 185 -4.55 -19.09 -8.48
CA PHE A 185 -3.31 -18.82 -9.18
C PHE A 185 -3.25 -19.60 -10.49
N SER A 186 -2.72 -18.99 -11.56
CA SER A 186 -2.28 -19.78 -12.71
C SER A 186 -1.05 -20.61 -12.34
N ALA A 187 -0.89 -21.79 -12.96
CA ALA A 187 0.27 -22.65 -12.74
C ALA A 187 1.58 -21.93 -13.08
N GLU A 188 1.57 -21.10 -14.12
CA GLU A 188 2.70 -20.30 -14.57
C GLU A 188 3.05 -19.21 -13.53
N ALA A 189 2.05 -18.55 -12.94
CA ALA A 189 2.28 -17.58 -11.87
C ALA A 189 2.84 -18.23 -10.61
N ALA A 190 2.28 -19.37 -10.18
CA ALA A 190 2.76 -20.13 -9.04
C ALA A 190 4.23 -20.56 -9.24
N LEU A 191 4.56 -21.09 -10.42
CA LEU A 191 5.92 -21.49 -10.75
C LEU A 191 6.89 -20.30 -10.81
N PHE A 192 6.46 -19.18 -11.39
CA PHE A 192 7.24 -17.95 -11.45
C PHE A 192 7.55 -17.40 -10.06
N LEU A 193 6.56 -17.36 -9.18
CA LEU A 193 6.72 -16.98 -7.77
C LEU A 193 7.74 -17.89 -7.07
N ALA A 194 7.59 -19.21 -7.21
CA ALA A 194 8.47 -20.18 -6.57
C ALA A 194 9.92 -20.07 -7.06
N ARG A 195 10.15 -19.96 -8.38
CA ARG A 195 11.48 -20.05 -8.99
C ARG A 195 12.18 -18.71 -9.17
N GLU A 196 11.46 -17.71 -9.65
CA GLU A 196 12.04 -16.43 -10.07
C GLU A 196 12.02 -15.37 -8.96
N ARG A 197 11.22 -15.59 -7.91
CA ARG A 197 11.14 -14.70 -6.72
C ARG A 197 11.53 -15.39 -5.43
N ASP A 198 11.55 -16.72 -5.40
CA ASP A 198 11.85 -17.51 -4.21
C ASP A 198 11.00 -17.09 -3.00
N VAL A 199 9.71 -16.88 -3.26
CA VAL A 199 8.72 -16.68 -2.19
C VAL A 199 8.53 -17.99 -1.42
N VAL A 200 8.13 -17.89 -0.16
CA VAL A 200 8.03 -19.03 0.76
C VAL A 200 6.61 -19.58 0.86
N GLY A 201 5.61 -18.73 0.59
CA GLY A 201 4.19 -19.07 0.72
C GLY A 201 3.32 -18.36 -0.32
N ILE A 202 2.23 -18.99 -0.72
CA ILE A 202 1.11 -18.32 -1.40
C ILE A 202 -0.18 -18.52 -0.61
N GLY A 203 -1.19 -17.70 -0.90
CA GLY A 203 -2.48 -17.84 -0.26
C GLY A 203 -3.63 -17.23 -1.03
N VAL A 204 -4.83 -17.72 -0.78
CA VAL A 204 -6.07 -17.31 -1.48
C VAL A 204 -7.22 -17.13 -0.50
N ASP A 205 -8.15 -16.24 -0.83
CA ASP A 205 -9.42 -16.07 -0.12
C ASP A 205 -10.54 -17.04 -0.60
N THR A 206 -10.19 -17.98 -1.49
CA THR A 206 -11.06 -19.04 -2.02
C THR A 206 -10.77 -20.39 -1.35
N VAL A 207 -11.58 -21.41 -1.66
CA VAL A 207 -11.46 -22.77 -1.10
C VAL A 207 -10.36 -23.61 -1.79
N SER A 208 -9.63 -23.05 -2.76
CA SER A 208 -8.53 -23.75 -3.42
C SER A 208 -7.51 -22.77 -4.02
N LEU A 209 -6.20 -23.09 -3.95
CA LEU A 209 -5.14 -22.33 -4.64
C LEU A 209 -5.33 -22.26 -6.16
N ASP A 210 -5.98 -23.27 -6.74
CA ASP A 210 -6.33 -23.35 -8.15
C ASP A 210 -7.66 -22.65 -8.45
N PRO A 211 -7.84 -22.08 -9.65
CA PRO A 211 -9.17 -21.71 -10.15
C PRO A 211 -10.12 -22.91 -10.07
N GLY A 212 -11.36 -22.69 -9.63
CA GLY A 212 -12.30 -23.77 -9.32
C GLY A 212 -12.61 -24.71 -10.50
N ASN A 213 -12.41 -24.22 -11.73
CA ASN A 213 -12.62 -24.97 -12.95
C ASN A 213 -11.40 -25.84 -13.34
N ASP A 214 -10.25 -25.72 -12.67
CA ASP A 214 -9.07 -26.55 -12.92
C ASP A 214 -9.10 -27.85 -12.09
N LYS A 215 -9.73 -28.88 -12.66
CA LYS A 215 -9.79 -30.22 -12.06
C LYS A 215 -8.45 -30.95 -12.01
N ALA A 216 -7.40 -30.42 -12.64
CA ALA A 216 -6.06 -31.01 -12.62
C ALA A 216 -5.16 -30.45 -11.50
N TYR A 217 -5.61 -29.43 -10.77
CA TYR A 217 -4.89 -28.81 -9.64
C TYR A 217 -3.46 -28.41 -10.04
N LYS A 218 -3.32 -27.69 -11.16
CA LYS A 218 -2.02 -27.41 -11.77
C LYS A 218 -1.22 -26.42 -10.93
N ALA A 219 -1.86 -25.44 -10.30
CA ALA A 219 -1.23 -24.48 -9.41
C ALA A 219 -0.71 -25.17 -8.15
N HIS A 220 -1.53 -26.00 -7.48
CA HIS A 220 -1.07 -26.84 -6.36
C HIS A 220 0.16 -27.65 -6.74
N LYS A 221 0.11 -28.42 -7.83
CA LYS A 221 1.23 -29.27 -8.27
C LYS A 221 2.48 -28.45 -8.60
N ALA A 222 2.33 -27.32 -9.31
CA ALA A 222 3.45 -26.46 -9.64
C ALA A 222 4.08 -25.82 -8.38
N TRP A 223 3.26 -25.44 -7.42
CA TRP A 223 3.68 -24.74 -6.20
C TRP A 223 4.29 -25.70 -5.17
N LEU A 224 3.56 -26.75 -4.79
CA LEU A 224 3.96 -27.69 -3.73
C LEU A 224 5.18 -28.52 -4.13
N ALA A 225 5.39 -28.77 -5.44
CA ALA A 225 6.62 -29.41 -5.94
C ALA A 225 7.88 -28.59 -5.64
N ALA A 226 7.76 -27.29 -5.40
CA ALA A 226 8.87 -26.42 -5.01
C ALA A 226 9.19 -26.48 -3.50
N GLY A 227 8.51 -27.34 -2.73
CA GLY A 227 8.74 -27.50 -1.29
C GLY A 227 8.26 -26.30 -0.47
N LYS A 228 7.23 -25.60 -0.95
CA LYS A 228 6.66 -24.38 -0.35
C LYS A 228 5.28 -24.67 0.25
N TRP A 229 4.77 -23.79 1.12
CA TRP A 229 3.44 -23.94 1.73
C TRP A 229 2.39 -23.07 1.04
N GLY A 230 1.12 -23.48 1.07
CA GLY A 230 -0.03 -22.70 0.59
C GLY A 230 -1.05 -22.48 1.71
N VAL A 231 -1.84 -21.40 1.66
CA VAL A 231 -2.99 -21.22 2.58
C VAL A 231 -4.27 -20.89 1.84
N GLU A 232 -5.37 -21.47 2.28
CA GLU A 232 -6.68 -21.34 1.64
C GLU A 232 -7.70 -20.76 2.61
N CYS A 233 -8.82 -20.28 2.07
CA CYS A 233 -9.88 -19.60 2.80
C CYS A 233 -9.36 -18.49 3.73
N VAL A 234 -8.46 -17.64 3.21
CA VAL A 234 -7.93 -16.50 3.97
C VAL A 234 -9.01 -15.42 4.12
N ALA A 235 -9.29 -15.01 5.36
CA ALA A 235 -10.27 -13.97 5.67
C ALA A 235 -9.65 -12.57 5.63
N ASN A 236 -10.48 -11.53 5.46
CA ASN A 236 -10.14 -10.14 5.80
C ASN A 236 -8.94 -9.54 5.05
N LEU A 237 -8.50 -10.13 3.93
CA LEU A 237 -7.31 -9.66 3.20
C LEU A 237 -7.43 -8.21 2.73
N LYS A 238 -8.65 -7.72 2.49
CA LYS A 238 -8.92 -6.31 2.19
C LYS A 238 -8.36 -5.32 3.23
N GLN A 239 -8.18 -5.76 4.47
CA GLN A 239 -7.69 -4.92 5.56
C GLN A 239 -6.15 -4.85 5.61
N VAL A 240 -5.46 -5.66 4.80
CA VAL A 240 -4.00 -5.72 4.75
C VAL A 240 -3.48 -4.84 3.62
N PRO A 241 -2.47 -4.00 3.86
CA PRO A 241 -1.88 -3.17 2.80
C PRO A 241 -1.17 -4.06 1.74
N PRO A 242 -1.03 -3.59 0.49
CA PRO A 242 -0.34 -4.35 -0.55
C PRO A 242 1.09 -4.73 -0.18
N VAL A 243 1.79 -3.88 0.58
CA VAL A 243 3.16 -4.08 1.08
C VAL A 243 3.30 -3.63 2.54
N GLY A 244 4.35 -4.14 3.21
CA GLY A 244 4.74 -3.70 4.55
C GLY A 244 4.10 -4.50 5.69
N ALA A 245 3.31 -5.53 5.36
CA ALA A 245 2.79 -6.49 6.32
C ALA A 245 3.76 -7.66 6.55
N THR A 246 3.63 -8.29 7.70
CA THR A 246 4.23 -9.60 8.03
C THR A 246 3.09 -10.56 8.34
N VAL A 247 3.11 -11.74 7.75
CA VAL A 247 2.17 -12.83 8.05
C VAL A 247 2.79 -13.81 9.03
N PHE A 248 1.96 -14.30 9.93
CA PHE A 248 2.24 -15.36 10.89
C PHE A 248 1.27 -16.51 10.64
N VAL A 249 1.81 -17.69 10.36
CA VAL A 249 1.03 -18.90 10.11
C VAL A 249 1.12 -19.80 11.34
N GLY A 250 0.10 -19.72 12.21
CA GLY A 250 0.00 -20.56 13.41
C GLY A 250 -0.55 -21.95 13.09
N ALA A 251 0.30 -22.84 12.60
CA ALA A 251 -0.05 -24.22 12.22
C ALA A 251 0.21 -25.24 13.36
N PRO A 252 -0.73 -26.16 13.64
CA PRO A 252 -0.50 -27.30 14.54
C PRO A 252 0.63 -28.20 14.04
N LYS A 253 1.44 -28.71 14.97
CA LYS A 253 2.54 -29.62 14.67
C LYS A 253 2.11 -31.09 14.79
N VAL A 254 1.18 -31.51 13.94
CA VAL A 254 0.65 -32.88 13.88
C VAL A 254 1.59 -33.75 13.04
N GLY A 255 1.99 -34.91 13.55
CA GLY A 255 2.93 -35.80 12.84
C GLY A 255 2.34 -36.40 11.57
N GLY A 256 3.09 -36.33 10.46
CA GLY A 256 2.69 -36.82 9.15
C GLY A 256 1.62 -35.99 8.43
N ALA A 257 1.25 -34.83 8.95
CA ALA A 257 0.11 -34.08 8.43
C ALA A 257 0.37 -33.51 7.03
N THR A 258 -0.62 -33.59 6.15
CA THR A 258 -0.52 -33.02 4.79
C THR A 258 -0.95 -31.56 4.72
N GLY A 259 -1.59 -31.09 5.78
CA GLY A 259 -2.05 -29.73 5.96
C GLY A 259 -2.65 -29.56 7.35
N GLY A 260 -3.47 -28.54 7.52
CA GLY A 260 -4.23 -28.35 8.75
C GLY A 260 -4.78 -26.95 8.94
N LEU A 261 -5.67 -26.82 9.93
CA LEU A 261 -6.18 -25.51 10.37
C LEU A 261 -5.04 -24.58 10.77
N VAL A 262 -5.16 -23.30 10.46
CA VAL A 262 -4.22 -22.29 10.95
C VAL A 262 -4.93 -21.15 11.67
N ARG A 263 -4.24 -20.55 12.64
CA ARG A 263 -4.53 -19.15 13.02
C ARG A 263 -3.59 -18.24 12.25
N LEU A 264 -4.12 -17.62 11.21
CA LEU A 264 -3.39 -16.76 10.29
C LEU A 264 -3.54 -15.30 10.72
N ILE A 265 -2.42 -14.62 10.93
CA ILE A 265 -2.40 -13.25 11.44
C ILE A 265 -1.48 -12.41 10.55
N ALA A 266 -1.93 -11.21 10.19
CA ALA A 266 -1.06 -10.20 9.59
C ALA A 266 -0.83 -9.04 10.54
N THR A 267 0.40 -8.52 10.60
CA THR A 267 0.73 -7.32 11.36
C THR A 267 1.48 -6.31 10.49
N PHE A 268 1.27 -5.01 10.75
CA PHE A 268 1.92 -3.94 9.99
C PHE A 268 1.91 -2.60 10.76
N PRO A 269 2.87 -1.69 10.46
CA PRO A 269 2.84 -0.34 11.00
C PRO A 269 1.70 0.48 10.38
N ALA A 270 1.20 1.49 11.09
CA ALA A 270 0.16 2.40 10.60
C ALA A 270 0.62 3.18 9.35
N SER A 271 1.93 3.29 9.11
CA SER A 271 2.47 3.85 7.87
C SER A 271 2.16 3.00 6.63
N ALA A 272 2.02 1.68 6.77
CA ALA A 272 1.71 0.78 5.65
C ALA A 272 0.27 0.96 5.12
N MET A 273 -0.69 1.28 5.99
CA MET A 273 -2.08 1.62 5.59
C MET A 273 -2.19 2.94 4.83
N LYS A 274 -1.23 3.85 4.97
CA LYS A 274 -1.29 5.21 4.41
C LYS A 274 -0.99 5.26 2.90
N SER A 275 -0.68 4.13 2.29
CA SER A 275 -0.90 3.92 0.85
C SER A 275 -2.40 3.66 0.60
N SER A 276 -3.29 4.63 0.92
CA SER A 276 -4.72 4.44 0.67
C SER A 276 -4.95 4.23 -0.83
N SER A 277 -5.54 3.10 -1.18
CA SER A 277 -5.97 2.76 -2.53
C SER A 277 -7.27 3.44 -2.95
N LEU A 278 -7.84 4.30 -2.09
CA LEU A 278 -9.04 5.08 -2.38
C LEU A 278 -8.68 6.51 -2.76
N PRO A 279 -9.37 7.09 -3.77
CA PRO A 279 -9.18 8.47 -4.16
C PRO A 279 -9.70 9.42 -3.06
N VAL A 280 -9.07 10.59 -2.96
CA VAL A 280 -9.55 11.72 -2.16
C VAL A 280 -10.93 12.10 -2.65
N THR A 281 -11.86 12.32 -1.73
CA THR A 281 -13.22 12.76 -2.06
C THR A 281 -13.36 14.28 -1.99
N ASN A 282 -14.39 14.82 -2.65
CA ASN A 282 -14.68 16.25 -2.63
C ASN A 282 -15.00 16.72 -1.20
N GLU A 283 -15.61 15.88 -0.36
CA GLU A 283 -15.92 16.17 1.04
C GLU A 283 -14.64 16.35 1.87
N GLN A 284 -13.63 15.50 1.62
CA GLN A 284 -12.34 15.61 2.30
C GLN A 284 -11.59 16.89 1.88
N LEU A 285 -11.62 17.21 0.58
CA LEU A 285 -10.94 18.37 0.01
C LEU A 285 -11.62 19.71 0.34
N SER A 286 -12.94 19.70 0.57
CA SER A 286 -13.72 20.91 0.84
C SER A 286 -13.18 21.72 2.03
N GLY A 287 -13.21 23.05 1.88
CA GLY A 287 -12.75 24.02 2.88
C GLY A 287 -11.58 24.88 2.39
N THR A 288 -10.99 25.63 3.33
CA THR A 288 -9.87 26.53 3.07
C THR A 288 -8.54 25.92 3.53
N TRP A 289 -7.51 26.02 2.70
CA TRP A 289 -6.17 25.48 2.96
C TRP A 289 -5.12 26.57 2.71
N LYS A 290 -4.17 26.78 3.63
CA LYS A 290 -3.16 27.84 3.51
C LYS A 290 -1.74 27.32 3.74
N SER A 291 -0.76 27.93 3.10
CA SER A 291 0.65 27.73 3.44
C SER A 291 0.88 28.03 4.93
N ALA A 292 1.58 27.14 5.64
CA ALA A 292 1.92 27.35 7.06
C ALA A 292 2.97 28.44 7.26
N ALA A 293 3.82 28.66 6.26
CA ALA A 293 4.89 29.64 6.23
C ALA A 293 5.20 29.99 4.76
N ALA A 294 6.04 31.01 4.56
CA ALA A 294 6.58 31.36 3.25
C ALA A 294 7.34 30.18 2.62
N GLU A 295 6.96 29.82 1.39
CA GLU A 295 7.59 28.76 0.62
C GLU A 295 8.70 29.36 -0.25
N ASN A 296 9.96 28.94 -0.04
CA ASN A 296 11.05 29.32 -0.91
C ASN A 296 10.89 28.65 -2.29
N ILE A 297 10.83 29.45 -3.35
CA ILE A 297 10.70 28.96 -4.74
C ILE A 297 11.96 29.23 -5.58
N GLY A 298 13.07 29.59 -4.91
CA GLY A 298 14.38 29.83 -5.51
C GLY A 298 14.66 31.32 -5.79
N SER A 299 15.94 31.62 -6.02
CA SER A 299 16.40 32.96 -6.45
C SER A 299 15.94 34.11 -5.54
N GLY A 300 15.89 33.86 -4.24
CA GLY A 300 15.44 34.82 -3.22
C GLY A 300 13.94 35.11 -3.23
N ILE A 301 13.13 34.34 -3.97
CA ILE A 301 11.69 34.57 -4.07
C ILE A 301 10.95 33.57 -3.19
N PHE A 302 9.93 34.06 -2.51
CA PHE A 302 9.06 33.28 -1.66
C PHE A 302 7.60 33.39 -2.13
N ARG A 303 6.76 32.43 -1.73
CA ARG A 303 5.32 32.50 -1.97
C ARG A 303 4.50 32.02 -0.80
N THR A 304 3.25 32.46 -0.77
CA THR A 304 2.17 31.80 -0.02
C THR A 304 1.06 31.39 -0.98
N ARG A 305 0.33 30.33 -0.61
CA ARG A 305 -0.81 29.81 -1.34
C ARG A 305 -1.99 29.69 -0.40
N LYS A 306 -3.16 30.07 -0.89
CA LYS A 306 -4.44 29.82 -0.24
C LYS A 306 -5.38 29.20 -1.26
N PHE A 307 -5.89 28.02 -0.94
CA PHE A 307 -6.91 27.35 -1.73
C PHE A 307 -8.23 27.35 -0.99
N THR A 308 -9.31 27.55 -1.73
CA THR A 308 -10.68 27.37 -1.25
C THR A 308 -11.37 26.38 -2.17
N PHE A 309 -11.85 25.26 -1.62
CA PHE A 309 -12.60 24.25 -2.35
C PHE A 309 -14.04 24.19 -1.87
N THR A 310 -14.96 24.21 -2.83
CA THR A 310 -16.34 23.77 -2.65
C THR A 310 -16.51 22.39 -3.30
N LYS A 311 -17.75 21.88 -3.34
CA LYS A 311 -18.05 20.58 -3.95
C LYS A 311 -17.61 20.49 -5.42
N GLU A 312 -17.66 21.60 -6.16
CA GLU A 312 -17.46 21.59 -7.62
C GLU A 312 -16.46 22.65 -8.11
N ARG A 313 -16.13 23.63 -7.27
CA ARG A 313 -15.27 24.75 -7.64
C ARG A 313 -14.07 24.89 -6.73
N TRP A 314 -13.01 25.44 -7.30
CA TRP A 314 -11.78 25.78 -6.60
C TRP A 314 -11.42 27.23 -6.88
N LEU A 315 -10.72 27.83 -5.91
CA LEU A 315 -10.10 29.13 -6.02
C LEU A 315 -8.71 29.04 -5.41
N ILE A 316 -7.72 29.60 -6.09
CA ILE A 316 -6.36 29.75 -5.62
C ILE A 316 -5.99 31.23 -5.55
N GLU A 317 -5.40 31.64 -4.43
CA GLU A 317 -4.70 32.90 -4.26
C GLU A 317 -3.24 32.60 -4.00
N VAL A 318 -2.35 33.16 -4.81
CA VAL A 318 -0.90 33.07 -4.63
C VAL A 318 -0.35 34.47 -4.47
N VAL A 319 0.44 34.70 -3.43
CA VAL A 319 1.19 35.95 -3.26
C VAL A 319 2.68 35.63 -3.35
N ILE A 320 3.40 36.41 -4.13
CA ILE A 320 4.85 36.30 -4.32
C ILE A 320 5.53 37.41 -3.54
N TYR A 321 6.60 37.07 -2.82
CA TYR A 321 7.36 37.96 -1.95
C TYR A 321 8.84 37.98 -2.32
N GLY A 322 9.49 39.13 -2.10
CA GLY A 322 10.94 39.32 -2.24
C GLY A 322 11.75 38.85 -1.03
N ASP A 323 11.07 38.56 0.08
CA ASP A 323 11.66 38.21 1.37
C ASP A 323 10.92 37.04 2.03
N LYS A 324 11.59 36.38 2.99
CA LYS A 324 11.04 35.21 3.69
C LYS A 324 9.97 35.63 4.71
N GLU A 325 10.08 36.84 5.22
CA GLU A 325 9.27 37.45 6.26
C GLU A 325 7.92 37.95 5.73
N MET A 326 7.72 37.89 4.40
CA MET A 326 6.49 38.25 3.68
C MET A 326 6.14 39.74 3.80
N THR A 327 7.15 40.60 3.87
CA THR A 327 7.00 42.06 4.00
C THR A 327 7.07 42.78 2.65
N GLU A 328 7.74 42.21 1.66
CA GLU A 328 7.93 42.75 0.31
C GLU A 328 7.06 42.00 -0.71
N ALA A 329 5.75 42.24 -0.68
CA ALA A 329 4.83 41.64 -1.65
C ALA A 329 5.08 42.20 -3.07
N LEU A 330 5.42 41.33 -4.01
CA LEU A 330 5.78 41.71 -5.38
C LEU A 330 4.55 41.74 -6.30
N PHE A 331 3.79 40.64 -6.31
CA PHE A 331 2.55 40.51 -7.06
C PHE A 331 1.72 39.35 -6.52
N SER A 332 0.44 39.31 -6.88
CA SER A 332 -0.43 38.17 -6.62
C SER A 332 -1.10 37.64 -7.88
N PHE A 333 -1.44 36.35 -7.83
CA PHE A 333 -2.20 35.64 -8.84
C PHE A 333 -3.45 35.04 -8.20
N VAL A 334 -4.59 35.21 -8.87
CA VAL A 334 -5.85 34.54 -8.51
C VAL A 334 -6.32 33.72 -9.69
N GLY A 335 -6.64 32.46 -9.44
CA GLY A 335 -7.25 31.56 -10.41
C GLY A 335 -8.49 30.90 -9.82
N GLU A 336 -9.53 30.74 -10.62
CA GLU A 336 -10.74 30.05 -10.18
C GLU A 336 -11.42 29.30 -11.32
N GLY A 337 -12.18 28.27 -10.97
CA GLY A 337 -12.98 27.51 -11.91
C GLY A 337 -13.48 26.20 -11.32
N PRO A 338 -13.98 25.27 -12.16
CA PRO A 338 -14.37 23.93 -11.71
C PRO A 338 -13.16 23.01 -11.59
N TYR A 339 -13.29 21.94 -10.80
CA TYR A 339 -12.29 20.88 -10.72
C TYR A 339 -12.93 19.50 -10.77
N LYS A 340 -12.12 18.50 -11.11
CA LYS A 340 -12.51 17.09 -11.06
C LYS A 340 -11.42 16.28 -10.40
N LEU A 341 -11.78 15.52 -9.36
CA LEU A 341 -10.96 14.43 -8.84
C LEU A 341 -11.19 13.17 -9.67
N GLY A 342 -10.12 12.46 -9.98
CA GLY A 342 -10.12 11.21 -10.72
C GLY A 342 -9.70 10.04 -9.84
N GLU A 343 -9.10 9.03 -10.48
CA GLU A 343 -8.60 7.85 -9.79
C GLU A 343 -7.35 8.14 -8.95
N VAL A 344 -7.00 7.18 -8.10
CA VAL A 344 -5.72 7.20 -7.36
C VAL A 344 -4.56 7.33 -8.34
N SER A 345 -3.60 8.19 -7.98
CA SER A 345 -2.41 8.40 -8.77
C SER A 345 -1.54 7.14 -8.75
N THR A 346 -1.13 6.70 -9.94
CA THR A 346 -0.09 5.68 -10.11
C THR A 346 1.32 6.26 -9.97
N ILE A 347 1.45 7.59 -9.95
CA ILE A 347 2.73 8.31 -9.92
C ILE A 347 3.14 8.67 -8.49
N ALA A 348 2.20 9.15 -7.68
CA ALA A 348 2.46 9.56 -6.28
C ALA A 348 1.60 8.74 -5.30
N PRO A 349 2.21 7.89 -4.44
CA PRO A 349 1.48 7.05 -3.49
C PRO A 349 0.57 7.84 -2.54
N GLY A 350 -0.70 7.40 -2.46
CA GLY A 350 -1.74 8.04 -1.64
C GLY A 350 -2.27 9.37 -2.19
N ALA A 351 -1.85 9.78 -3.40
CA ALA A 351 -2.41 10.94 -4.07
C ALA A 351 -3.53 10.52 -5.04
N THR A 352 -4.35 11.49 -5.44
CA THR A 352 -5.44 11.37 -6.41
C THR A 352 -5.15 12.28 -7.58
N ASN A 353 -5.38 11.79 -8.80
CA ASN A 353 -5.25 12.62 -10.00
C ASN A 353 -6.36 13.69 -9.97
N ALA A 354 -6.00 14.95 -10.20
CA ALA A 354 -6.95 16.04 -10.28
C ALA A 354 -6.80 16.79 -11.61
N VAL A 355 -7.89 17.41 -12.06
CA VAL A 355 -7.88 18.37 -13.17
C VAL A 355 -8.55 19.65 -12.69
N PHE A 356 -7.80 20.74 -12.68
CA PHE A 356 -8.23 22.06 -12.27
C PHE A 356 -8.46 22.93 -13.50
N ARG A 357 -9.70 23.33 -13.78
CA ARG A 357 -10.00 24.21 -14.91
C ARG A 357 -10.08 25.66 -14.45
N PHE A 358 -9.69 26.56 -15.33
CA PHE A 358 -9.79 28.00 -15.10
C PHE A 358 -10.97 28.56 -15.89
N ASP A 359 -11.88 29.23 -15.19
CA ASP A 359 -12.85 30.16 -15.77
C ASP A 359 -12.27 31.58 -15.80
N LYS A 360 -11.44 31.91 -14.81
CA LYS A 360 -10.83 33.23 -14.67
C LYS A 360 -9.41 33.14 -14.11
N LYS A 361 -8.55 34.02 -14.62
CA LYS A 361 -7.19 34.28 -14.13
C LYS A 361 -7.00 35.79 -13.95
N SER A 362 -6.50 36.21 -12.81
CA SER A 362 -6.21 37.61 -12.52
C SER A 362 -4.82 37.79 -11.92
N LEU A 363 -4.15 38.89 -12.26
CA LEU A 363 -2.87 39.30 -11.69
C LEU A 363 -3.00 40.68 -11.06
N THR A 364 -2.38 40.87 -9.90
CA THR A 364 -2.29 42.17 -9.24
C THR A 364 -0.82 42.49 -9.01
N LEU A 365 -0.35 43.62 -9.52
CA LEU A 365 0.99 44.10 -9.22
C LEU A 365 0.99 44.78 -7.85
N LEU A 366 1.87 44.34 -6.95
CA LEU A 366 1.92 44.83 -5.56
C LEU A 366 3.17 45.65 -5.25
N THR A 367 4.16 45.62 -6.14
CA THR A 367 5.37 46.45 -6.06
C THR A 367 5.36 47.60 -7.07
N ALA A 368 6.03 48.70 -6.74
CA ALA A 368 6.34 49.80 -7.65
C ALA A 368 7.79 49.71 -8.20
N ASP A 369 8.55 48.69 -7.81
CA ASP A 369 9.94 48.52 -8.26
C ASP A 369 10.02 48.09 -9.73
N LYS A 370 10.54 49.00 -10.57
CA LYS A 370 10.69 48.80 -12.01
C LYS A 370 11.65 47.65 -12.37
N ALA A 371 12.68 47.40 -11.57
CA ALA A 371 13.60 46.29 -11.81
C ALA A 371 12.91 44.94 -11.61
N ILE A 372 12.05 44.84 -10.59
CA ILE A 372 11.24 43.64 -10.35
C ILE A 372 10.18 43.46 -11.44
N ILE A 373 9.47 44.54 -11.82
CA ILE A 373 8.47 44.51 -12.91
C ILE A 373 9.11 43.97 -14.20
N SER A 374 10.31 44.45 -14.54
CA SER A 374 11.03 43.99 -15.72
C SER A 374 11.55 42.56 -15.59
N ARG A 375 12.07 42.17 -14.41
CA ARG A 375 12.49 40.78 -14.12
C ARG A 375 11.37 39.77 -14.35
N PHE A 376 10.13 40.12 -14.01
CA PHE A 376 8.96 39.27 -14.23
C PHE A 376 8.24 39.53 -15.56
N LYS A 377 8.78 40.39 -16.43
CA LYS A 377 8.24 40.74 -17.75
C LYS A 377 6.80 41.25 -17.71
N PHE A 378 6.49 42.12 -16.75
CA PHE A 378 5.15 42.69 -16.58
C PHE A 378 4.95 44.03 -17.30
N ASP A 379 5.99 44.60 -17.92
CA ASP A 379 5.93 45.90 -18.61
C ASP A 379 4.82 45.95 -19.68
N GLU A 380 4.65 44.86 -20.43
CA GLU A 380 3.66 44.75 -21.51
C GLU A 380 2.28 44.28 -21.02
N CYS A 381 2.17 43.93 -19.74
CA CYS A 381 0.91 43.42 -19.18
C CYS A 381 -0.06 44.53 -18.81
N GLY A 382 0.36 45.80 -18.80
CA GLY A 382 -0.45 46.95 -18.43
C GLY A 382 -1.11 46.81 -17.06
N LEU A 383 -0.37 46.27 -16.08
CA LEU A 383 -0.82 46.16 -14.69
C LEU A 383 -0.72 47.55 -14.02
N SER A 384 -1.67 47.87 -13.15
CA SER A 384 -1.62 49.05 -12.28
C SER A 384 -1.49 48.61 -10.83
N GLY A 385 -0.72 49.36 -10.03
CA GLY A 385 -0.42 49.02 -8.65
C GLY A 385 -1.70 48.81 -7.82
N GLY A 386 -1.80 47.64 -7.18
CA GLY A 386 -2.90 47.28 -6.28
C GLY A 386 -4.22 46.90 -6.94
N VAL A 387 -4.36 47.01 -8.26
CA VAL A 387 -5.62 46.71 -8.97
C VAL A 387 -5.53 45.35 -9.67
N PRO A 388 -6.43 44.40 -9.38
CA PRO A 388 -6.50 43.14 -10.11
C PRO A 388 -6.83 43.35 -11.58
N LYS A 389 -6.02 42.76 -12.47
CA LYS A 389 -6.25 42.74 -13.91
C LYS A 389 -6.59 41.33 -14.38
N ASP A 390 -7.67 41.23 -15.15
CA ASP A 390 -8.02 39.99 -15.82
C ASP A 390 -7.02 39.67 -16.94
N VAL A 391 -6.41 38.48 -16.87
CA VAL A 391 -5.44 37.98 -17.84
C VAL A 391 -5.93 36.69 -18.52
N SER A 392 -7.21 36.36 -18.38
CA SER A 392 -7.82 35.13 -18.87
C SER A 392 -7.72 34.99 -20.39
N ALA A 393 -8.02 36.06 -21.13
CA ALA A 393 -8.07 36.04 -22.60
C ALA A 393 -6.70 36.13 -23.26
N LYS A 394 -5.82 37.02 -22.77
CA LYS A 394 -4.54 37.35 -23.42
C LYS A 394 -3.32 36.77 -22.71
N GLY A 395 -3.45 36.32 -21.47
CA GLY A 395 -2.31 35.99 -20.62
C GLY A 395 -1.49 37.22 -20.24
N CYS A 396 -0.40 36.98 -19.51
CA CYS A 396 0.60 37.98 -19.14
C CYS A 396 1.88 37.27 -18.67
N SER A 397 3.04 37.59 -19.27
CA SER A 397 4.31 36.95 -18.92
C SER A 397 4.20 35.41 -19.00
N ASN A 398 4.61 34.69 -17.95
CA ASN A 398 4.50 33.24 -17.86
C ASN A 398 3.08 32.74 -17.50
N PHE A 399 2.12 33.64 -17.26
CA PHE A 399 0.73 33.30 -17.02
C PHE A 399 -0.02 33.23 -18.35
N THR A 400 -0.05 32.05 -18.95
CA THR A 400 -0.69 31.84 -20.24
C THR A 400 -2.21 32.03 -20.16
N SER A 401 -2.81 32.47 -21.28
CA SER A 401 -4.27 32.59 -21.42
C SER A 401 -4.98 31.24 -21.23
N ILE A 402 -6.28 31.28 -20.97
CA ILE A 402 -7.14 30.09 -20.90
C ILE A 402 -7.19 29.38 -22.26
N ALA A 403 -7.12 30.12 -23.37
CA ALA A 403 -7.09 29.52 -24.71
C ALA A 403 -5.84 28.64 -24.94
N VAL A 404 -4.70 28.99 -24.33
CA VAL A 404 -3.45 28.22 -24.41
C VAL A 404 -3.39 27.13 -23.35
N CYS A 405 -3.79 27.45 -22.11
CA CYS A 405 -3.78 26.52 -20.98
C CYS A 405 -4.98 26.79 -20.06
N GLY A 406 -6.12 26.21 -20.43
CA GLY A 406 -7.38 26.38 -19.71
C GLY A 406 -7.57 25.42 -18.53
N GLN A 407 -6.69 24.43 -18.39
CA GLN A 407 -6.74 23.46 -17.30
C GLN A 407 -5.35 22.99 -16.91
N GLU A 408 -5.20 22.58 -15.66
CA GLU A 408 -3.98 21.98 -15.13
C GLU A 408 -4.27 20.57 -14.60
N TYR A 409 -3.41 19.63 -14.99
CA TYR A 409 -3.38 18.26 -14.50
C TYR A 409 -2.46 18.20 -13.30
N ASP A 410 -3.02 17.85 -12.14
CA ASP A 410 -2.31 17.92 -10.86
C ASP A 410 -2.54 16.67 -9.99
N LEU A 411 -1.92 16.63 -8.82
CA LEU A 411 -2.08 15.61 -7.80
C LEU A 411 -2.70 16.25 -6.56
N VAL A 412 -3.58 15.53 -5.87
CA VAL A 412 -4.17 15.93 -4.60
C VAL A 412 -3.91 14.84 -3.58
N LYS A 413 -3.28 15.17 -2.47
CA LYS A 413 -3.12 14.25 -1.33
C LYS A 413 -3.56 14.93 -0.05
N ILE A 414 -4.40 14.25 0.73
CA ILE A 414 -4.81 14.71 2.05
C ILE A 414 -4.37 13.71 3.09
N GLU A 415 -3.59 14.19 4.07
CA GLU A 415 -3.25 13.43 5.27
C GLU A 415 -3.60 14.26 6.50
N LYS A 416 -4.59 13.80 7.28
CA LYS A 416 -5.12 14.52 8.44
C LYS A 416 -5.58 15.94 8.04
N ASN A 417 -4.93 16.97 8.56
CA ASN A 417 -5.21 18.39 8.28
C ASN A 417 -4.23 19.01 7.28
N LYS A 418 -3.50 18.19 6.51
CA LYS A 418 -2.53 18.64 5.51
C LYS A 418 -3.01 18.28 4.10
N LEU A 419 -3.02 19.28 3.22
CA LEU A 419 -3.22 19.12 1.78
C LEU A 419 -1.89 19.30 1.06
N GLN A 420 -1.50 18.35 0.23
CA GLN A 420 -0.39 18.50 -0.72
C GLN A 420 -0.94 18.45 -2.14
N LEU A 421 -0.50 19.41 -2.95
CA LEU A 421 -0.69 19.40 -4.40
C LEU A 421 0.59 18.93 -5.08
N GLY A 422 0.57 18.67 -6.38
CA GLY A 422 1.76 18.31 -7.13
C GLY A 422 2.85 19.39 -7.06
N ALA A 423 4.10 18.96 -7.02
CA ALA A 423 5.25 19.85 -7.15
C ALA A 423 5.30 20.39 -8.58
N ARG A 424 4.97 21.68 -8.75
CA ARG A 424 4.96 22.32 -10.07
C ARG A 424 6.32 22.13 -10.77
N PRO A 425 6.34 21.65 -12.03
CA PRO A 425 7.57 21.51 -12.79
C PRO A 425 8.33 22.83 -12.96
N ALA A 426 9.63 22.75 -13.26
CA ALA A 426 10.48 23.92 -13.43
C ALA A 426 10.04 24.84 -14.58
N ASP A 427 9.44 24.28 -15.64
CA ASP A 427 8.88 25.05 -16.75
C ASP A 427 7.51 25.68 -16.40
N GLY A 428 6.92 25.32 -15.26
CA GLY A 428 5.63 25.82 -14.78
C GLY A 428 4.41 25.24 -15.51
N ILE A 429 4.60 24.40 -16.53
CA ILE A 429 3.54 23.94 -17.43
C ILE A 429 2.91 22.66 -16.88
N MET A 430 1.59 22.66 -16.71
CA MET A 430 0.80 21.51 -16.25
C MET A 430 -0.42 21.25 -17.14
N CYS A 431 -0.40 21.76 -18.38
CA CYS A 431 -1.58 21.92 -19.24
C CYS A 431 -2.06 20.64 -19.94
N SER A 432 -1.30 19.55 -19.84
CA SER A 432 -1.62 18.24 -20.40
C SER A 432 -1.34 17.15 -19.36
N GLU A 433 -1.89 15.95 -19.59
CA GLU A 433 -1.73 14.83 -18.68
C GLU A 433 -0.26 14.39 -18.54
N GLU A 434 0.52 14.46 -19.61
CA GLU A 434 1.96 14.13 -19.62
C GLU A 434 2.80 15.11 -18.79
N LYS A 435 2.26 16.33 -18.59
CA LYS A 435 2.85 17.39 -17.77
C LYS A 435 2.37 17.35 -16.32
N ARG A 436 1.59 16.34 -15.92
CA ARG A 436 1.20 16.14 -14.51
C ARG A 436 2.46 16.04 -13.63
N PRO A 437 2.48 16.70 -12.47
CA PRO A 437 3.58 16.60 -11.51
C PRO A 437 3.94 15.15 -11.14
N LYS A 438 5.23 14.89 -10.97
CA LYS A 438 5.77 13.56 -10.63
C LYS A 438 6.02 13.36 -9.14
N SER A 439 5.81 14.40 -8.34
CA SER A 439 6.02 14.42 -6.90
C SER A 439 5.05 15.41 -6.25
N LEU A 440 4.95 15.38 -4.93
CA LEU A 440 4.09 16.28 -4.16
C LEU A 440 4.90 17.48 -3.66
N GLY A 441 4.29 18.65 -3.68
CA GLY A 441 4.87 19.90 -3.19
C GLY A 441 4.67 20.10 -1.69
N SER A 442 5.04 21.30 -1.22
CA SER A 442 4.90 21.71 0.18
C SER A 442 3.45 21.63 0.66
N PRO A 443 3.21 21.21 1.92
CA PRO A 443 1.87 21.05 2.45
C PRO A 443 1.20 22.39 2.78
N LEU A 444 -0.12 22.40 2.66
CA LEU A 444 -1.05 23.42 3.10
C LEU A 444 -1.81 22.90 4.33
N ILE A 445 -2.17 23.78 5.25
CA ILE A 445 -2.88 23.43 6.49
C ILE A 445 -4.35 23.82 6.37
N LYS A 446 -5.24 22.89 6.72
CA LYS A 446 -6.67 23.14 6.80
C LYS A 446 -6.94 24.24 7.81
N GLN A 447 -7.71 25.25 7.41
CA GLN A 447 -8.14 26.31 8.30
C GLN A 447 -9.42 25.86 9.00
N ASN A 448 -9.47 25.97 10.32
CA ASN A 448 -10.72 25.82 11.06
C ASN A 448 -11.56 27.05 10.71
N ASN A 449 -12.77 26.81 10.21
CA ASN A 449 -13.74 27.89 9.99
C ASN A 449 -14.20 28.47 11.32
#